data_AF-A0A1H3EN28-F1
#
_entry.id   AF-A0A1H3EN28-F1
#
_cell.length_a   1.000
_cell.length_b   1.000
_cell.length_c   1.000
_cell.angle_alpha   90.00
_cell.angle_beta   90.00
_cell.angle_gamma   90.00
#
_symmetry.space_group_name_H-M   'P 1'
#
loop_
_entity.id
_entity.type
_entity.pdbx_description
1 polymer ?
#
loop_
_entity_poly.entity_id
_entity_poly.type
_entity_poly.pdbx_seq_one_letter_code
_entity_poly.pdbx_strand_id
1 'polypeptide(L)'
;MIRIMGRPRALVAVLAGCLLLAGCGSGPGQVGAAAIINGRTISVDDVQRLIDKAVKEQPAAQQLAQQHKLSLVGREVVRQEVLHELTTLVAKRENVSVSAAELAAAMQNDPLAQPMASAGETGNVAPELVSRVRDRAQVLTDLLLQEKIGQKSFSTQTVTIDAMSIGGDDAAGSVDAKTARDKAFATAKRFASSPEVAANEIKQDKQPQLGLKLIASQSQPGAYPVFGAPVNSVLTFQLSPQQLSWVVVVVRARAIGAPAPVDPQQAPGRDQVALYGLRLLQPAFAELNAKISPRYGVWDPIAMGLAENEATTQGAVLPISGTTPKP
;
A
#
# COMPACT_ATOMS: atom_id res chain seq x y z
N MET A 1 -6.62 -36.97 -79.92
CA MET A 1 -8.07 -36.95 -80.17
C MET A 1 -8.78 -36.81 -78.83
N ILE A 2 -9.72 -35.86 -78.77
CA ILE A 2 -10.86 -35.73 -77.83
C ILE A 2 -10.58 -35.24 -76.40
N ARG A 3 -11.11 -34.03 -76.16
CA ARG A 3 -11.36 -33.30 -74.91
C ARG A 3 -12.57 -33.90 -74.15
N ILE A 4 -12.70 -33.61 -72.84
CA ILE A 4 -13.77 -32.79 -72.22
C ILE A 4 -13.93 -33.09 -70.70
N MET A 5 -13.70 -32.02 -69.92
CA MET A 5 -14.40 -31.45 -68.75
C MET A 5 -14.92 -32.31 -67.58
N GLY A 6 -14.61 -31.80 -66.36
CA GLY A 6 -15.37 -32.05 -65.13
C GLY A 6 -14.73 -31.47 -63.85
N ARG A 7 -14.83 -30.15 -63.65
CA ARG A 7 -14.64 -29.43 -62.35
C ARG A 7 -15.90 -29.67 -61.46
N PRO A 8 -16.01 -29.15 -60.21
CA PRO A 8 -15.06 -28.98 -59.08
C PRO A 8 -15.73 -29.32 -57.70
N ARG A 9 -15.01 -29.01 -56.59
CA ARG A 9 -15.48 -28.83 -55.19
C ARG A 9 -15.55 -30.05 -54.28
N ALA A 10 -14.53 -30.17 -53.43
CA ALA A 10 -14.70 -30.57 -52.03
C ALA A 10 -13.65 -29.84 -51.15
N LEU A 11 -14.16 -28.89 -50.35
CA LEU A 11 -13.86 -28.66 -48.93
C LEU A 11 -12.36 -28.64 -48.54
N VAL A 12 -11.69 -27.48 -48.42
CA VAL A 12 -11.78 -26.50 -47.30
C VAL A 12 -12.07 -27.18 -45.95
N ALA A 13 -11.04 -27.66 -45.26
CA ALA A 13 -11.05 -27.87 -43.80
C ALA A 13 -9.68 -28.36 -43.25
N VAL A 14 -8.63 -27.53 -43.23
CA VAL A 14 -7.52 -27.69 -42.26
C VAL A 14 -6.87 -26.32 -42.01
N LEU A 15 -7.51 -25.45 -41.21
CA LEU A 15 -6.87 -24.24 -40.67
C LEU A 15 -7.59 -23.81 -39.38
N ALA A 16 -7.78 -24.75 -38.45
CA ALA A 16 -8.34 -24.48 -37.13
C ALA A 16 -7.72 -25.45 -36.11
N GLY A 17 -6.47 -25.22 -35.75
CA GLY A 17 -5.77 -26.15 -34.86
C GLY A 17 -4.46 -25.66 -34.27
N CYS A 18 -4.31 -24.36 -33.96
CA CYS A 18 -3.14 -23.85 -33.22
C CYS A 18 -3.44 -22.64 -32.29
N LEU A 19 -4.69 -22.42 -31.85
CA LEU A 19 -5.03 -21.22 -31.04
C LEU A 19 -5.68 -21.52 -29.68
N LEU A 20 -5.49 -22.73 -29.12
CA LEU A 20 -6.00 -23.11 -27.80
C LEU A 20 -4.88 -23.37 -26.78
N LEU A 21 -3.83 -22.55 -26.83
CA LEU A 21 -2.90 -22.33 -25.70
C LEU A 21 -3.01 -20.87 -25.22
N ALA A 22 -4.24 -20.35 -25.15
CA ALA A 22 -4.53 -19.14 -24.39
C ALA A 22 -4.58 -19.54 -22.90
N GLY A 23 -3.41 -19.51 -22.26
CA GLY A 23 -3.29 -19.61 -20.82
C GLY A 23 -4.19 -18.58 -20.13
N CYS A 24 -4.77 -18.98 -19.01
CA CYS A 24 -5.61 -18.18 -18.15
C CYS A 24 -4.98 -16.83 -17.80
N GLY A 25 -5.73 -15.74 -18.01
CA GLY A 25 -5.57 -14.50 -17.26
C GLY A 25 -4.63 -13.46 -17.87
N SER A 26 -4.92 -12.95 -19.06
CA SER A 26 -4.45 -11.62 -19.47
C SER A 26 -5.20 -11.15 -20.71
N GLY A 27 -6.05 -10.13 -20.57
CA GLY A 27 -6.60 -9.44 -21.73
C GLY A 27 -5.49 -8.79 -22.57
N PRO A 28 -5.75 -8.43 -23.84
CA PRO A 28 -4.75 -7.91 -24.78
C PRO A 28 -3.91 -6.71 -24.29
N GLY A 29 -4.37 -5.97 -23.27
CA GLY A 29 -3.67 -4.83 -22.67
C GLY A 29 -2.83 -5.13 -21.42
N GLN A 30 -2.72 -6.39 -20.95
CA GLN A 30 -1.94 -6.74 -19.75
C GLN A 30 -0.59 -7.41 -20.06
N VAL A 31 -0.37 -7.83 -21.30
CA VAL A 31 0.88 -8.46 -21.72
C VAL A 31 2.01 -7.43 -21.61
N GLY A 32 2.99 -7.68 -20.74
CA GLY A 32 4.13 -6.78 -20.52
C GLY A 32 3.87 -5.61 -19.57
N ALA A 33 2.68 -5.49 -18.97
CA ALA A 33 2.38 -4.48 -17.96
C ALA A 33 2.78 -4.95 -16.55
N ALA A 34 3.51 -4.11 -15.81
CA ALA A 34 3.76 -4.29 -14.39
C ALA A 34 2.59 -3.76 -13.55
N ALA A 35 2.06 -2.61 -13.94
CA ALA A 35 0.82 -2.08 -13.41
C ALA A 35 0.13 -1.17 -14.45
N ILE A 36 -1.19 -1.05 -14.35
CA ILE A 36 -1.99 -0.09 -15.10
C ILE A 36 -2.69 0.78 -14.06
N ILE A 37 -2.43 2.08 -14.07
CA ILE A 37 -2.91 3.01 -13.06
C ILE A 37 -3.56 4.19 -13.78
N ASN A 38 -4.87 4.39 -13.59
CA ASN A 38 -5.62 5.43 -14.27
C ASN A 38 -5.40 5.45 -15.82
N GLY A 39 -5.32 4.26 -16.43
CA GLY A 39 -5.04 4.08 -17.86
C GLY A 39 -3.58 4.25 -18.28
N ARG A 40 -2.69 4.78 -17.42
CA ARG A 40 -1.24 4.79 -17.64
C ARG A 40 -0.69 3.39 -17.41
N THR A 41 0.09 2.89 -18.37
CA THR A 41 0.77 1.59 -18.25
C THR A 41 2.19 1.81 -17.74
N ILE A 42 2.54 1.12 -16.67
CA ILE A 42 3.92 0.94 -16.20
C ILE A 42 4.37 -0.40 -16.78
N SER A 43 5.35 -0.38 -17.69
CA SER A 43 5.81 -1.59 -18.36
C SER A 43 6.75 -2.41 -17.48
N VAL A 44 6.84 -3.71 -17.75
CA VAL A 44 7.87 -4.58 -17.15
C VAL A 44 9.27 -4.09 -17.52
N ASP A 45 9.45 -3.53 -18.72
CA ASP A 45 10.74 -3.02 -19.18
C ASP A 45 11.18 -1.77 -18.39
N ASP A 46 10.25 -0.90 -18.00
CA ASP A 46 10.54 0.24 -17.12
C ASP A 46 11.01 -0.22 -15.74
N VAL A 47 10.36 -1.24 -15.20
CA VAL A 47 10.77 -1.86 -13.93
C VAL A 47 12.15 -2.49 -14.06
N GLN A 48 12.39 -3.26 -15.12
CA GLN A 48 13.68 -3.91 -15.35
C GLN A 48 14.81 -2.89 -15.51
N ARG A 49 14.57 -1.79 -16.22
CA ARG A 49 15.54 -0.70 -16.38
C ARG A 49 15.98 -0.09 -15.06
N LEU A 50 15.04 0.10 -14.12
CA LEU A 50 15.35 0.62 -12.78
C LEU A 50 16.11 -0.41 -11.93
N ILE A 51 15.77 -1.71 -12.06
CA ILE A 51 16.53 -2.79 -11.41
C ILE A 51 17.97 -2.82 -11.94
N ASP A 52 18.17 -2.79 -13.26
CA ASP A 52 19.49 -2.83 -13.89
C ASP A 52 20.33 -1.61 -13.48
N LYS A 53 19.70 -0.43 -13.45
CA LYS A 53 20.31 0.79 -12.94
C LYS A 53 20.73 0.64 -11.48
N ALA A 54 19.88 0.07 -10.62
CA ALA A 54 20.21 -0.18 -9.22
C ALA A 54 21.40 -1.14 -9.06
N VAL A 55 21.41 -2.26 -9.77
CA VAL A 55 22.53 -3.23 -9.74
C VAL A 55 23.83 -2.59 -10.22
N LYS A 56 23.76 -1.73 -11.24
CA LYS A 56 24.93 -1.02 -11.76
C LYS A 56 25.50 0.01 -10.78
N GLU A 57 24.63 0.77 -10.12
CA GLU A 57 25.02 1.98 -9.38
C GLU A 57 25.15 1.77 -7.87
N GLN A 58 24.55 0.71 -7.30
CA GLN A 58 24.43 0.55 -5.85
C GLN A 58 24.95 -0.81 -5.37
N PRO A 59 25.94 -0.85 -4.44
CA PRO A 59 26.47 -2.10 -3.89
C PRO A 59 25.40 -2.98 -3.23
N ALA A 60 24.45 -2.37 -2.52
CA ALA A 60 23.34 -3.09 -1.89
C ALA A 60 22.47 -3.87 -2.92
N ALA A 61 22.27 -3.33 -4.12
CA ALA A 61 21.53 -4.02 -5.17
C ALA A 61 22.31 -5.21 -5.75
N GLN A 62 23.63 -5.10 -5.88
CA GLN A 62 24.50 -6.20 -6.31
C GLN A 62 24.44 -7.37 -5.32
N GLN A 63 24.44 -7.07 -4.02
CA GLN A 63 24.26 -8.06 -2.97
C GLN A 63 22.87 -8.73 -3.05
N LEU A 64 21.79 -7.96 -3.25
CA LEU A 64 20.45 -8.52 -3.47
C LEU A 64 20.40 -9.40 -4.73
N ALA A 65 21.12 -9.05 -5.79
CA ALA A 65 21.23 -9.86 -7.00
C ALA A 65 21.91 -11.21 -6.72
N GLN A 66 23.03 -11.20 -6.00
CA GLN A 66 23.74 -12.42 -5.57
C GLN A 66 22.88 -13.31 -4.65
N GLN A 67 21.96 -12.70 -3.89
CA GLN A 67 21.02 -13.41 -3.03
C GLN A 67 19.69 -13.78 -3.72
N HIS A 68 19.53 -13.53 -5.02
CA HIS A 68 18.27 -13.74 -5.77
C HIS A 68 17.06 -12.97 -5.20
N LYS A 69 17.28 -11.82 -4.56
CA LYS A 69 16.26 -10.98 -3.91
C LYS A 69 15.87 -9.73 -4.71
N LEU A 70 16.19 -9.65 -6.00
CA LEU A 70 15.80 -8.51 -6.85
C LEU A 70 14.28 -8.37 -7.04
N SER A 71 13.51 -9.42 -6.74
CA SER A 71 12.05 -9.33 -6.67
C SER A 71 11.57 -8.28 -5.66
N LEU A 72 12.31 -8.05 -4.56
CA LEU A 72 12.02 -6.99 -3.60
C LEU A 72 12.15 -5.61 -4.24
N VAL A 73 13.19 -5.41 -5.05
CA VAL A 73 13.43 -4.16 -5.78
C VAL A 73 12.35 -3.94 -6.84
N GLY A 74 12.03 -4.95 -7.64
CA GLY A 74 11.00 -4.84 -8.67
C GLY A 74 9.62 -4.51 -8.09
N ARG A 75 9.25 -5.16 -6.98
CA ARG A 75 8.01 -4.87 -6.25
C ARG A 75 8.00 -3.44 -5.72
N GLU A 76 9.12 -2.99 -5.17
CA GLU A 76 9.26 -1.65 -4.64
C GLU A 76 9.18 -0.57 -5.72
N VAL A 77 9.74 -0.81 -6.92
CA VAL A 77 9.55 0.10 -8.07
C VAL A 77 8.07 0.29 -8.36
N VAL A 78 7.31 -0.80 -8.50
CA VAL A 78 5.86 -0.71 -8.76
C VAL A 78 5.13 0.00 -7.63
N ARG A 79 5.50 -0.27 -6.36
CA ARG A 79 4.96 0.45 -5.20
C ARG A 79 5.16 1.96 -5.32
N GLN A 80 6.38 2.42 -5.61
CA GLN A 80 6.65 3.86 -5.66
C GLN A 80 5.95 4.54 -6.84
N GLU A 81 5.77 3.86 -7.97
CA GLU A 81 4.95 4.39 -9.07
C GLU A 81 3.47 4.50 -8.67
N VAL A 82 2.91 3.50 -7.97
CA VAL A 82 1.53 3.59 -7.42
C VAL A 82 1.40 4.75 -6.45
N LEU A 83 2.36 4.90 -5.53
CA LEU A 83 2.34 5.98 -4.55
C LEU A 83 2.50 7.36 -5.20
N HIS A 84 3.29 7.48 -6.27
CA HIS A 84 3.42 8.71 -7.03
C HIS A 84 2.07 9.14 -7.64
N GLU A 85 1.36 8.21 -8.28
CA GLU A 85 0.03 8.47 -8.86
C GLU A 85 -1.00 8.83 -7.78
N LEU A 86 -1.00 8.11 -6.65
CA LEU A 86 -1.83 8.45 -5.49
C LEU A 86 -1.54 9.85 -4.95
N THR A 87 -0.25 10.18 -4.77
CA THR A 87 0.19 11.46 -4.23
C THR A 87 -0.22 12.59 -5.16
N THR A 88 -0.03 12.43 -6.47
CA THR A 88 -0.43 13.42 -7.49
C THR A 88 -1.94 13.62 -7.51
N LEU A 89 -2.72 12.53 -7.47
CA LEU A 89 -4.18 12.59 -7.45
C LEU A 89 -4.70 13.37 -6.23
N VAL A 90 -4.21 13.02 -5.03
CA VAL A 90 -4.64 13.66 -3.79
C VAL A 90 -4.13 15.09 -3.70
N ALA A 91 -2.88 15.36 -4.09
CA ALA A 91 -2.34 16.72 -4.12
C ALA A 91 -3.19 17.65 -4.99
N LYS A 92 -3.60 17.20 -6.19
CA LYS A 92 -4.49 17.94 -7.06
C LYS A 92 -5.86 18.18 -6.42
N ARG A 93 -6.46 17.15 -5.82
CA ARG A 93 -7.75 17.26 -5.12
C ARG A 93 -7.70 18.25 -3.96
N GLU A 94 -6.60 18.23 -3.21
CA GLU A 94 -6.40 19.05 -2.01
C GLU A 94 -5.83 20.44 -2.31
N ASN A 95 -5.58 20.76 -3.59
CA ASN A 95 -4.91 21.98 -4.06
C ASN A 95 -3.55 22.21 -3.39
N VAL A 96 -2.79 21.13 -3.21
CA VAL A 96 -1.43 21.13 -2.65
C VAL A 96 -0.42 21.07 -3.78
N SER A 97 0.61 21.92 -3.70
CA SER A 97 1.70 21.97 -4.68
C SER A 97 3.05 22.17 -4.00
N VAL A 98 4.13 21.87 -4.72
CA VAL A 98 5.51 22.14 -4.32
C VAL A 98 6.07 23.24 -5.21
N SER A 99 6.60 24.30 -4.60
CA SER A 99 7.27 25.37 -5.32
C SER A 99 8.70 24.96 -5.72
N ALA A 100 9.24 25.62 -6.75
CA ALA A 100 10.62 25.41 -7.17
C ALA A 100 11.63 25.70 -6.03
N ALA A 101 11.34 26.68 -5.16
CA ALA A 101 12.18 27.02 -4.02
C ALA A 101 12.21 25.90 -2.96
N GLU A 102 11.04 25.30 -2.65
CA GLU A 102 10.96 24.18 -1.72
C GLU A 102 11.69 22.95 -2.25
N LEU A 103 11.54 22.66 -3.54
CA LEU A 103 12.26 21.55 -4.18
C LEU A 103 13.78 21.81 -4.16
N ALA A 104 14.22 23.02 -4.50
CA ALA A 104 15.64 23.37 -4.45
C ALA A 104 16.22 23.25 -3.03
N ALA A 105 15.49 23.67 -2.00
CA ALA A 105 15.89 23.53 -0.61
C ALA A 105 15.95 22.06 -0.17
N ALA A 106 15.02 21.22 -0.65
CA ALA A 106 15.05 19.78 -0.40
C ALA A 106 16.26 19.12 -1.09
N MET A 107 16.57 19.50 -2.32
CA MET A 107 17.74 18.97 -3.06
C MET A 107 19.07 19.30 -2.37
N GLN A 108 19.17 20.43 -1.67
CA GLN A 108 20.38 20.79 -0.91
C GLN A 108 20.61 19.91 0.34
N ASN A 109 19.53 19.41 0.95
CA ASN A 109 19.58 18.60 2.18
C ASN A 109 19.34 17.10 1.94
N ASP A 110 19.15 16.76 0.68
CA ASP A 110 19.52 15.55 -0.03
C ASP A 110 19.94 14.26 0.75
N PRO A 111 19.14 13.59 1.61
CA PRO A 111 19.65 12.45 2.38
C PRO A 111 20.05 11.24 1.52
N LEU A 112 19.54 11.13 0.28
CA LEU A 112 19.89 10.03 -0.63
C LEU A 112 20.93 10.43 -1.69
N ALA A 113 21.64 11.56 -1.51
CA ALA A 113 22.65 12.01 -2.47
C ALA A 113 23.93 11.16 -2.45
N GLN A 114 24.23 10.50 -1.31
CA GLN A 114 25.43 9.67 -1.12
C GLN A 114 25.11 8.18 -1.31
N PRO A 115 25.92 7.36 -2.03
CA PRO A 115 25.64 5.94 -2.23
C PRO A 115 25.35 5.19 -0.93
N MET A 116 24.45 4.21 -0.98
CA MET A 116 24.21 3.35 0.19
C MET A 116 25.42 2.47 0.44
N ALA A 117 25.83 2.37 1.71
CA ALA A 117 26.64 1.26 2.16
C ALA A 117 25.92 -0.08 1.90
N SER A 118 26.66 -1.19 1.93
CA SER A 118 26.13 -2.54 1.71
C SER A 118 24.84 -2.79 2.49
N ALA A 119 23.97 -3.66 1.98
CA ALA A 119 22.75 -4.03 2.70
C ALA A 119 23.17 -4.71 4.02
N GLY A 120 23.04 -4.00 5.15
CA GLY A 120 23.21 -4.60 6.46
C GLY A 120 22.24 -5.78 6.64
N GLU A 121 22.57 -6.72 7.53
CA GLU A 121 21.86 -8.01 7.64
C GLU A 121 20.36 -7.91 7.99
N THR A 122 19.85 -6.75 8.41
CA THR A 122 18.55 -6.62 9.11
C THR A 122 17.55 -5.64 8.49
N GLY A 123 17.86 -4.97 7.37
CA GLY A 123 17.00 -3.93 6.80
C GLY A 123 16.35 -4.30 5.46
N ASN A 124 15.07 -3.96 5.26
CA ASN A 124 14.48 -3.87 3.92
C ASN A 124 15.05 -2.62 3.22
N VAL A 125 16.15 -2.80 2.47
CA VAL A 125 16.83 -1.71 1.76
C VAL A 125 16.16 -1.31 0.44
N ALA A 126 15.17 -2.06 -0.03
CA ALA A 126 14.57 -1.83 -1.33
C ALA A 126 13.96 -0.43 -1.50
N PRO A 127 13.21 0.14 -0.53
CA PRO A 127 12.63 1.48 -0.67
C PRO A 127 13.66 2.55 -0.93
N GLU A 128 14.72 2.57 -0.12
CA GLU A 128 15.80 3.54 -0.25
C GLU A 128 16.57 3.35 -1.57
N LEU A 129 16.85 2.10 -1.92
CA LEU A 129 17.52 1.75 -3.18
C LEU A 129 16.75 2.27 -4.41
N VAL A 130 15.44 2.03 -4.45
CA VAL A 130 14.60 2.48 -5.57
C VAL A 130 14.51 4.00 -5.62
N SER A 131 14.36 4.67 -4.46
CA SER A 131 14.32 6.13 -4.39
C SER A 131 15.61 6.80 -4.89
N ARG A 132 16.75 6.09 -4.90
CA ARG A 132 18.03 6.59 -5.40
C ARG A 132 18.19 6.48 -6.92
N VAL A 133 17.52 5.52 -7.55
CA VAL A 133 17.64 5.28 -8.99
C VAL A 133 16.52 5.90 -9.82
N ARG A 134 15.40 6.24 -9.18
CA ARG A 134 14.31 7.03 -9.78
C ARG A 134 14.71 8.49 -10.02
N ASP A 135 13.85 9.23 -10.72
CA ASP A 135 14.03 10.66 -10.89
C ASP A 135 14.04 11.37 -9.53
N ARG A 136 15.09 12.15 -9.29
CA ARG A 136 15.33 12.73 -7.98
C ARG A 136 14.33 13.82 -7.63
N ALA A 137 14.01 14.68 -8.60
CA ALA A 137 13.06 15.76 -8.40
C ALA A 137 11.67 15.20 -8.08
N GLN A 138 11.26 14.12 -8.75
CA GLN A 138 10.00 13.44 -8.52
C GLN A 138 9.92 12.84 -7.11
N VAL A 139 10.94 12.09 -6.66
CA VAL A 139 10.95 11.48 -5.32
C VAL A 139 10.83 12.55 -4.22
N LEU A 140 11.58 13.65 -4.33
CA LEU A 140 11.51 14.74 -3.35
C LEU A 140 10.18 15.49 -3.42
N THR A 141 9.62 15.65 -4.62
CA THR A 141 8.29 16.25 -4.79
C THR A 141 7.22 15.41 -4.13
N ASP A 142 7.23 14.09 -4.32
CA ASP A 142 6.26 13.18 -3.68
C ASP A 142 6.33 13.28 -2.15
N LEU A 143 7.54 13.28 -1.57
CA LEU A 143 7.74 13.42 -0.13
C LEU A 143 7.21 14.76 0.40
N LEU A 144 7.52 15.86 -0.27
CA LEU A 144 7.05 17.21 0.12
C LEU A 144 5.53 17.33 -0.03
N LEU A 145 4.93 16.74 -1.07
CA LEU A 145 3.48 16.69 -1.23
C LEU A 145 2.82 15.90 -0.10
N GLN A 146 3.36 14.73 0.25
CA GLN A 146 2.85 13.92 1.36
C GLN A 146 2.93 14.68 2.68
N GLU A 147 4.06 15.34 2.97
CA GLU A 147 4.20 16.19 4.14
C GLU A 147 3.11 17.28 4.18
N LYS A 148 2.94 18.04 3.10
CA LYS A 148 1.92 19.10 3.03
C LYS A 148 0.49 18.56 3.15
N ILE A 149 0.20 17.42 2.53
CA ILE A 149 -1.10 16.73 2.69
C ILE A 149 -1.32 16.39 4.16
N GLY A 150 -0.31 15.85 4.84
CA GLY A 150 -0.38 15.53 6.26
C GLY A 150 -0.57 16.76 7.14
N GLN A 151 0.19 17.84 6.90
CA GLN A 151 0.14 19.09 7.67
C GLN A 151 -1.26 19.70 7.76
N LYS A 152 -2.11 19.54 6.73
CA LYS A 152 -3.48 20.09 6.73
C LYS A 152 -4.35 19.59 7.87
N SER A 153 -4.13 18.36 8.33
CA SER A 153 -5.03 17.70 9.29
C SER A 153 -4.31 17.03 10.47
N PHE A 154 -2.98 17.00 10.49
CA PHE A 154 -2.20 16.29 11.51
C PHE A 154 -2.53 16.70 12.95
N SER A 155 -2.73 18.00 13.21
CA SER A 155 -3.03 18.51 14.55
C SER A 155 -4.52 18.57 14.88
N THR A 156 -5.40 18.41 13.88
CA THR A 156 -6.84 18.68 14.01
C THR A 156 -7.70 17.43 13.81
N GLN A 157 -7.19 16.40 13.15
CA GLN A 157 -7.95 15.21 12.85
C GLN A 157 -8.11 14.32 14.09
N THR A 158 -9.37 14.03 14.40
CA THR A 158 -9.78 13.05 15.40
C THR A 158 -10.54 11.92 14.71
N VAL A 159 -10.22 10.69 15.06
CA VAL A 159 -10.97 9.50 14.65
C VAL A 159 -11.54 8.82 15.88
N THR A 160 -12.83 8.51 15.86
CA THR A 160 -13.48 7.70 16.89
C THR A 160 -13.50 6.25 16.43
N ILE A 161 -12.99 5.35 17.26
CA ILE A 161 -12.89 3.93 16.96
C ILE A 161 -13.49 3.06 18.07
N ASP A 162 -13.89 1.86 17.69
CA ASP A 162 -13.96 0.73 18.61
C ASP A 162 -12.82 -0.24 18.27
N ALA A 163 -12.22 -0.89 19.25
CA ALA A 163 -11.07 -1.75 19.03
C ALA A 163 -11.13 -3.04 19.85
N MET A 164 -10.44 -4.07 19.36
CA MET A 164 -10.19 -5.33 20.04
C MET A 164 -8.76 -5.76 19.76
N SER A 165 -8.05 -6.19 20.80
CA SER A 165 -6.71 -6.76 20.67
C SER A 165 -6.80 -8.29 20.56
N ILE A 166 -5.97 -8.88 19.70
CA ILE A 166 -5.90 -10.31 19.44
C ILE A 166 -4.45 -10.74 19.56
N GLY A 167 -4.17 -11.61 20.53
CA GLY A 167 -2.80 -11.90 20.95
C GLY A 167 -2.30 -10.82 21.90
N GLY A 168 -1.69 -11.23 23.02
CA GLY A 168 -1.19 -10.33 24.06
C GLY A 168 -1.49 -10.78 25.50
N ASP A 169 -2.62 -11.46 25.73
CA ASP A 169 -3.15 -11.69 27.09
C ASP A 169 -3.44 -13.15 27.48
N ASP A 170 -2.98 -14.14 26.70
CA ASP A 170 -3.17 -15.53 27.10
C ASP A 170 -2.05 -15.96 28.06
N ALA A 171 -2.33 -15.81 29.37
CA ALA A 171 -1.68 -16.57 30.44
C ALA A 171 -1.82 -18.11 30.27
N ALA A 172 -2.53 -18.56 29.23
CA ALA A 172 -2.70 -19.94 28.80
C ALA A 172 -2.12 -20.11 27.38
N GLY A 173 -0.80 -20.11 27.26
CA GLY A 173 -0.08 -20.52 26.05
C GLY A 173 0.07 -19.41 25.01
N SER A 174 1.32 -19.16 24.63
CA SER A 174 1.70 -18.31 23.50
C SER A 174 0.94 -18.70 22.23
N VAL A 175 -0.06 -17.90 21.83
CA VAL A 175 -0.63 -18.01 20.48
C VAL A 175 0.50 -17.68 19.51
N ASP A 176 0.86 -18.63 18.65
CA ASP A 176 1.88 -18.37 17.64
C ASP A 176 1.44 -17.24 16.69
N ALA A 177 2.41 -16.54 16.10
CA ALA A 177 2.16 -15.35 15.30
C ALA A 177 1.16 -15.58 14.14
N LYS A 178 1.17 -16.78 13.55
CA LYS A 178 0.29 -17.13 12.45
C LYS A 178 -1.15 -17.32 12.94
N THR A 179 -1.33 -18.05 14.03
CA THR A 179 -2.64 -18.23 14.65
C THR A 179 -3.26 -16.91 15.09
N ALA A 180 -2.46 -15.98 15.64
CA ALA A 180 -2.92 -14.64 16.00
C ALA A 180 -3.37 -13.83 14.78
N ARG A 181 -2.60 -13.85 13.69
CA ARG A 181 -2.95 -13.22 12.41
C ARG A 181 -4.26 -13.80 11.85
N ASP A 182 -4.36 -15.11 11.72
CA ASP A 182 -5.52 -15.76 11.13
C ASP A 182 -6.79 -15.45 11.92
N LYS A 183 -6.70 -15.45 13.27
CA LYS A 183 -7.79 -15.02 14.15
C LYS A 183 -8.15 -13.55 13.94
N ALA A 184 -7.17 -12.66 13.81
CA ALA A 184 -7.42 -11.23 13.59
C ALA A 184 -8.12 -10.94 12.26
N PHE A 185 -7.66 -11.56 11.17
CA PHE A 185 -8.31 -11.45 9.86
C PHE A 185 -9.73 -12.06 9.87
N ALA A 186 -9.93 -13.19 10.55
CA ALA A 186 -11.26 -13.77 10.71
C ALA A 186 -12.20 -12.85 11.49
N THR A 187 -11.73 -12.26 12.60
CA THR A 187 -12.50 -11.29 13.38
C THR A 187 -12.82 -10.04 12.57
N ALA A 188 -11.86 -9.49 11.81
CA ALA A 188 -12.10 -8.35 10.94
C ALA A 188 -13.19 -8.62 9.90
N LYS A 189 -13.19 -9.81 9.29
CA LYS A 189 -14.25 -10.24 8.36
C LYS A 189 -15.62 -10.36 9.05
N ARG A 190 -15.67 -10.88 10.28
CA ARG A 190 -16.92 -10.93 11.06
C ARG A 190 -17.43 -9.52 11.39
N PHE A 191 -16.57 -8.63 11.85
CA PHE A 191 -16.94 -7.25 12.15
C PHE A 191 -17.42 -6.50 10.89
N ALA A 192 -16.83 -6.79 9.73
CA ALA A 192 -17.25 -6.22 8.46
C ALA A 192 -18.61 -6.75 7.96
N SER A 193 -19.15 -7.83 8.56
CA SER A 193 -20.46 -8.36 8.19
C SER A 193 -21.62 -7.53 8.73
N SER A 194 -21.49 -6.92 9.92
CA SER A 194 -22.47 -5.98 10.46
C SER A 194 -21.90 -5.11 11.60
N PRO A 195 -22.35 -3.85 11.75
CA PRO A 195 -21.96 -2.99 12.86
C PRO A 195 -22.28 -3.55 14.25
N GLU A 196 -23.38 -4.30 14.38
CA GLU A 196 -23.86 -4.88 15.63
C GLU A 196 -22.99 -6.05 16.09
N VAL A 197 -22.54 -6.91 15.16
CA VAL A 197 -21.62 -8.01 15.47
C VAL A 197 -20.36 -7.47 16.13
N ALA A 198 -19.76 -6.44 15.53
CA ALA A 198 -18.57 -5.82 16.08
C ALA A 198 -18.82 -5.20 17.46
N ALA A 199 -19.91 -4.42 17.62
CA ALA A 199 -20.23 -3.80 18.89
C ALA A 199 -20.47 -4.83 20.02
N ASN A 200 -21.11 -5.95 19.70
CA ASN A 200 -21.40 -7.00 20.68
C ASN A 200 -20.15 -7.80 21.07
N GLU A 201 -19.32 -8.21 20.10
CA GLU A 201 -18.07 -8.93 20.39
C GLU A 201 -17.11 -8.05 21.19
N ILE A 202 -16.95 -6.77 20.85
CA ILE A 202 -16.06 -5.85 21.60
C ILE A 202 -16.56 -5.63 23.02
N LYS A 203 -17.88 -5.49 23.23
CA LYS A 203 -18.47 -5.35 24.58
C LYS A 203 -18.22 -6.56 25.48
N GLN A 204 -18.08 -7.74 24.89
CA GLN A 204 -17.84 -9.00 25.60
C GLN A 204 -16.35 -9.30 25.79
N ASP A 205 -15.45 -8.49 25.20
CA ASP A 205 -14.02 -8.65 25.39
C ASP A 205 -13.61 -8.34 26.84
N LYS A 206 -12.46 -8.88 27.27
CA LYS A 206 -11.91 -8.64 28.61
C LYS A 206 -11.58 -7.16 28.84
N GLN A 207 -11.17 -6.45 27.78
CA GLN A 207 -10.82 -5.03 27.83
C GLN A 207 -11.59 -4.28 26.72
N PRO A 208 -12.89 -4.04 26.91
CA PRO A 208 -13.72 -3.43 25.88
C PRO A 208 -13.24 -2.00 25.57
N GLN A 209 -12.85 -1.76 24.32
CA GLN A 209 -12.42 -0.44 23.84
C GLN A 209 -13.47 0.13 22.89
N LEU A 210 -14.43 0.89 23.43
CA LEU A 210 -15.53 1.50 22.67
C LEU A 210 -15.41 3.02 22.67
N GLY A 211 -15.65 3.64 21.51
CA GLY A 211 -15.68 5.09 21.37
C GLY A 211 -14.36 5.79 21.67
N LEU A 212 -13.23 5.10 21.52
CA LEU A 212 -11.91 5.67 21.73
C LEU A 212 -11.65 6.78 20.70
N LYS A 213 -11.22 7.94 21.18
CA LYS A 213 -10.86 9.07 20.31
C LYS A 213 -9.35 9.11 20.14
N LEU A 214 -8.90 8.98 18.90
CA LEU A 214 -7.50 9.10 18.52
C LEU A 214 -7.27 10.43 17.81
N ILE A 215 -6.28 11.19 18.28
CA ILE A 215 -5.83 12.43 17.64
C ILE A 215 -4.52 12.14 16.92
N ALA A 216 -4.40 12.52 15.65
CA ALA A 216 -3.26 12.14 14.81
C ALA A 216 -1.92 12.59 15.41
N SER A 217 -1.83 13.83 15.88
CA SER A 217 -0.63 14.40 16.50
C SER A 217 -0.20 13.76 17.81
N GLN A 218 -1.10 13.05 18.50
CA GLN A 218 -0.83 12.36 19.76
C GLN A 218 -0.69 10.85 19.57
N SER A 219 -0.89 10.36 18.35
CA SER A 219 -0.87 8.93 18.03
C SER A 219 0.50 8.49 17.56
N GLN A 220 0.88 7.27 17.95
CA GLN A 220 2.09 6.63 17.43
C GLN A 220 1.92 6.29 15.93
N PRO A 221 3.01 6.29 15.13
CA PRO A 221 2.93 6.00 13.70
C PRO A 221 2.24 4.68 13.33
N GLY A 222 2.36 3.66 14.20
CA GLY A 222 1.66 2.38 14.05
C GLY A 222 0.14 2.50 13.99
N ALA A 223 -0.44 3.51 14.63
CA ALA A 223 -1.88 3.76 14.60
C ALA A 223 -2.34 4.55 13.37
N TYR A 224 -1.42 5.11 12.56
CA TYR A 224 -1.79 5.96 11.41
C TYR A 224 -2.73 5.33 10.37
N PRO A 225 -2.75 4.00 10.10
CA PRO A 225 -3.74 3.42 9.21
C PRO A 225 -5.20 3.80 9.52
N VAL A 226 -5.56 3.99 10.80
CA VAL A 226 -6.93 4.34 11.19
C VAL A 226 -7.36 5.72 10.70
N PHE A 227 -6.40 6.63 10.50
CA PHE A 227 -6.67 8.00 10.02
C PHE A 227 -6.86 8.07 8.51
N GLY A 228 -6.29 7.11 7.78
CA GLY A 228 -6.49 6.93 6.34
C GLY A 228 -7.74 6.12 6.00
N ALA A 229 -8.28 5.33 6.93
CA ALA A 229 -9.40 4.45 6.63
C ALA A 229 -10.76 5.18 6.58
N PRO A 230 -11.66 4.78 5.66
CA PRO A 230 -13.02 5.33 5.57
C PRO A 230 -13.82 5.09 6.85
N VAL A 231 -14.76 5.97 7.15
CA VAL A 231 -15.78 5.72 8.16
C VAL A 231 -16.65 4.53 7.74
N ASN A 232 -17.06 3.71 8.71
CA ASN A 232 -17.73 2.42 8.52
C ASN A 232 -16.85 1.38 7.83
N SER A 233 -15.57 1.35 8.17
CA SER A 233 -14.65 0.29 7.79
C SER A 233 -14.06 -0.42 9.00
N VAL A 234 -13.60 -1.64 8.78
CA VAL A 234 -12.88 -2.45 9.75
C VAL A 234 -11.45 -2.61 9.27
N LEU A 235 -10.48 -2.33 10.13
CA LEU A 235 -9.07 -2.56 9.89
C LEU A 235 -8.60 -3.73 10.75
N THR A 236 -7.60 -4.44 10.26
CA THR A 236 -6.75 -5.28 11.11
C THR A 236 -5.29 -5.11 10.75
N PHE A 237 -4.44 -4.95 11.76
CA PHE A 237 -3.01 -4.69 11.60
C PHE A 237 -2.28 -4.88 12.93
N GLN A 238 -0.94 -4.85 12.91
CA GLN A 238 -0.10 -4.78 14.11
C GLN A 238 0.32 -3.32 14.34
N LEU A 239 0.30 -2.85 15.60
CA LEU A 239 0.78 -1.50 15.94
C LEU A 239 2.29 -1.38 15.74
N SER A 240 3.02 -2.48 15.88
CA SER A 240 4.45 -2.57 15.62
C SER A 240 4.77 -3.97 15.07
N PRO A 241 5.67 -4.10 14.07
CA PRO A 241 6.08 -5.41 13.55
C PRO A 241 6.75 -6.32 14.60
N GLN A 242 7.28 -5.73 15.67
CA GLN A 242 7.90 -6.47 16.78
C GLN A 242 6.87 -7.02 17.77
N GLN A 243 5.64 -6.49 17.76
CA GLN A 243 4.56 -6.96 18.62
C GLN A 243 3.82 -8.11 17.96
N LEU A 244 3.62 -9.21 18.68
CA LEU A 244 2.81 -10.34 18.20
C LEU A 244 1.30 -10.07 18.29
N SER A 245 0.90 -8.97 18.94
CA SER A 245 -0.49 -8.56 19.07
C SER A 245 -0.99 -7.90 17.79
N TRP A 246 -2.16 -8.36 17.35
CA TRP A 246 -2.94 -7.75 16.29
C TRP A 246 -4.03 -6.91 16.92
N VAL A 247 -4.42 -5.84 16.25
CA VAL A 247 -5.61 -5.06 16.59
C VAL A 247 -6.64 -5.20 15.47
N VAL A 248 -7.91 -5.25 15.85
CA VAL A 248 -9.05 -5.14 14.95
C VAL A 248 -9.82 -3.89 15.35
N VAL A 249 -9.97 -2.97 14.40
CA VAL A 249 -10.47 -1.62 14.66
C VAL A 249 -11.67 -1.34 13.78
N VAL A 250 -12.75 -0.81 14.36
CA VAL A 250 -13.91 -0.29 13.63
C VAL A 250 -13.86 1.23 13.63
N VAL A 251 -13.80 1.85 12.46
CA VAL A 251 -13.82 3.32 12.33
C VAL A 251 -15.26 3.81 12.36
N ARG A 252 -15.63 4.51 13.44
CA ARG A 252 -16.99 4.98 13.69
C ARG A 252 -17.24 6.39 13.18
N ALA A 253 -16.29 7.28 13.38
CA ALA A 253 -16.42 8.67 12.98
C ALA A 253 -15.06 9.32 12.73
N ARG A 254 -15.08 10.37 11.93
CA ARG A 254 -13.94 11.28 11.73
C ARG A 254 -14.44 12.71 11.94
N ALA A 255 -13.63 13.51 12.60
CA ALA A 255 -13.88 14.92 12.80
C ALA A 255 -12.60 15.73 12.58
N ILE A 256 -12.77 16.97 12.12
CA ILE A 256 -11.72 17.99 12.11
C ILE A 256 -12.09 18.99 13.19
N GLY A 257 -11.25 19.08 14.22
CA GLY A 257 -11.46 19.96 15.37
C GLY A 257 -10.47 21.11 15.44
N ALA A 258 -10.46 21.80 16.58
CA ALA A 258 -9.37 22.71 16.91
C ALA A 258 -8.03 21.93 17.03
N PRO A 259 -6.90 22.55 16.70
CA PRO A 259 -5.60 21.92 16.90
C PRO A 259 -5.43 21.48 18.35
N ALA A 260 -5.08 20.22 18.56
CA ALA A 260 -4.73 19.74 19.89
C ALA A 260 -3.43 20.43 20.35
N PRO A 261 -3.31 20.81 21.64
CA PRO A 261 -2.05 21.27 22.19
C PRO A 261 -0.97 20.21 21.95
N VAL A 262 0.14 20.63 21.35
CA VAL A 262 1.33 19.79 21.15
C VAL A 262 2.38 20.32 22.11
N ASP A 263 2.94 19.44 22.94
CA ASP A 263 4.13 19.77 23.70
C ASP A 263 5.27 20.07 22.70
N PRO A 264 5.88 21.27 22.71
CA PRO A 264 6.98 21.60 21.80
C PRO A 264 8.15 20.60 21.85
N GLN A 265 8.38 19.93 22.99
CA GLN A 265 9.41 18.90 23.13
C GLN A 265 9.01 17.56 22.50
N GLN A 266 7.72 17.36 22.22
CA GLN A 266 7.15 16.18 21.57
C GLN A 266 6.56 16.52 20.20
N ALA A 267 6.97 17.67 19.63
CA ALA A 267 6.51 18.08 18.32
C ALA A 267 6.89 17.02 17.27
N PRO A 268 5.95 16.63 16.39
CA PRO A 268 6.20 15.61 15.38
C PRO A 268 7.33 16.05 14.44
N GLY A 269 8.24 15.13 14.13
CA GLY A 269 9.22 15.35 13.07
C GLY A 269 8.56 15.42 11.69
N ARG A 270 9.23 16.04 10.71
CA ARG A 270 8.73 16.11 9.32
C ARG A 270 8.40 14.73 8.75
N ASP A 271 9.24 13.74 9.02
CA ASP A 271 9.03 12.36 8.59
C ASP A 271 7.75 11.76 9.15
N GLN A 272 7.40 12.07 10.40
CA GLN A 272 6.16 11.60 11.02
C GLN A 272 4.93 12.21 10.34
N VAL A 273 4.99 13.50 10.00
CA VAL A 273 3.91 14.18 9.28
C VAL A 273 3.79 13.66 7.84
N ALA A 274 4.90 13.39 7.16
CA ALA A 274 4.90 12.78 5.84
C ALA A 274 4.34 11.35 5.86
N LEU A 275 4.71 10.53 6.85
CA LEU A 275 4.15 9.18 7.05
C LEU A 275 2.64 9.23 7.31
N TYR A 276 2.17 10.22 8.05
CA TYR A 276 0.75 10.46 8.22
C TYR A 276 0.08 10.87 6.89
N GLY A 277 0.69 11.80 6.14
CA GLY A 277 0.21 12.20 4.82
C GLY A 277 0.11 11.05 3.83
N LEU A 278 1.07 10.10 3.85
CA LEU A 278 0.99 8.85 3.10
C LEU A 278 -0.28 8.05 3.44
N ARG A 279 -0.71 8.02 4.70
CA ARG A 279 -1.96 7.33 5.09
C ARG A 279 -3.20 8.01 4.55
N LEU A 280 -3.18 9.33 4.42
CA LEU A 280 -4.29 10.07 3.82
C LEU A 280 -4.47 9.78 2.32
N LEU A 281 -3.50 9.13 1.67
CA LEU A 281 -3.63 8.65 0.29
C LEU A 281 -4.49 7.39 0.18
N GLN A 282 -4.64 6.62 1.25
CA GLN A 282 -5.27 5.30 1.24
C GLN A 282 -6.68 5.27 0.61
N PRO A 283 -7.61 6.20 0.90
CA PRO A 283 -8.94 6.20 0.28
C PRO A 283 -8.91 6.33 -1.24
N ALA A 284 -7.91 7.05 -1.77
CA ALA A 284 -7.82 7.35 -3.20
C ALA A 284 -7.37 6.14 -4.05
N PHE A 285 -6.92 5.04 -3.42
CA PHE A 285 -6.51 3.84 -4.17
C PHE A 285 -7.65 3.23 -4.98
N ALA A 286 -8.88 3.26 -4.45
CA ALA A 286 -10.05 2.78 -5.18
C ALA A 286 -10.34 3.64 -6.43
N GLU A 287 -10.00 4.94 -6.40
CA GLU A 287 -10.24 5.87 -7.51
C GLU A 287 -9.25 5.64 -8.67
N LEU A 288 -8.05 5.12 -8.40
CA LEU A 288 -7.02 4.89 -9.40
C LEU A 288 -7.35 3.78 -10.41
N ASN A 289 -8.34 2.92 -10.10
CA ASN A 289 -8.62 1.71 -10.90
C ASN A 289 -7.35 0.89 -11.18
N ALA A 290 -6.45 0.82 -10.20
CA ALA A 290 -5.13 0.22 -10.36
C ALA A 290 -5.25 -1.29 -10.61
N LYS A 291 -4.58 -1.76 -11.67
CA LYS A 291 -4.44 -3.19 -11.98
C LYS A 291 -2.97 -3.54 -11.88
N ILE A 292 -2.60 -4.28 -10.85
CA ILE A 292 -1.21 -4.65 -10.58
C ILE A 292 -0.99 -6.07 -11.08
N SER A 293 0.11 -6.30 -11.79
CA SER A 293 0.45 -7.64 -12.27
C SER A 293 0.73 -8.57 -11.10
N PRO A 294 0.15 -9.79 -11.07
CA PRO A 294 0.37 -10.75 -9.99
C PRO A 294 1.84 -11.09 -9.74
N ARG A 295 2.72 -10.90 -10.74
CA ARG A 295 4.17 -11.07 -10.61
C ARG A 295 4.77 -10.17 -9.51
N TYR A 296 4.20 -9.00 -9.28
CA TYR A 296 4.68 -8.05 -8.27
C TYR A 296 3.92 -8.16 -6.95
N GLY A 297 2.83 -8.93 -6.93
CA GLY A 297 2.08 -9.26 -5.72
C GLY A 297 0.75 -8.53 -5.62
N VAL A 298 0.29 -8.32 -4.38
CA VAL A 298 -1.03 -7.74 -4.08
C VAL A 298 -0.89 -6.45 -3.30
N TRP A 299 -1.78 -5.49 -3.54
CA TRP A 299 -1.82 -4.24 -2.78
C TRP A 299 -2.22 -4.49 -1.34
N ASP A 300 -1.40 -3.97 -0.43
CA ASP A 300 -1.60 -3.99 1.00
C ASP A 300 -1.93 -2.57 1.48
N PRO A 301 -3.18 -2.29 1.87
CA PRO A 301 -3.59 -0.95 2.32
C PRO A 301 -2.95 -0.56 3.66
N ILE A 302 -2.56 -1.52 4.49
CA ILE A 302 -1.92 -1.27 5.78
C ILE A 302 -0.42 -1.04 5.62
N ALA A 303 0.24 -1.67 4.66
CA ALA A 303 1.63 -1.31 4.34
C ALA A 303 1.72 -0.07 3.42
N MET A 304 0.61 0.33 2.76
CA MET A 304 0.62 1.24 1.61
C MET A 304 1.68 0.77 0.58
N GLY A 305 1.62 -0.53 0.28
CA GLY A 305 2.67 -1.24 -0.43
C GLY A 305 2.20 -2.51 -1.10
N LEU A 306 3.16 -3.28 -1.63
CA LEU A 306 2.88 -4.56 -2.25
C LEU A 306 3.39 -5.69 -1.35
N ALA A 307 2.49 -6.58 -0.99
CA ALA A 307 2.80 -7.86 -0.38
C ALA A 307 3.02 -8.92 -1.48
N GLU A 308 3.73 -10.01 -1.18
CA GLU A 308 3.97 -11.06 -2.17
C GLU A 308 2.68 -11.74 -2.62
N ASN A 309 1.81 -11.95 -1.65
CA ASN A 309 0.49 -12.55 -1.78
C ASN A 309 -0.35 -12.14 -0.55
N GLU A 310 -1.64 -12.49 -0.56
CA GLU A 310 -2.58 -12.15 0.51
C GLU A 310 -2.17 -12.67 1.90
N ALA A 311 -1.42 -13.78 1.98
CA ALA A 311 -0.95 -14.33 3.25
C ALA A 311 0.20 -13.51 3.87
N THR A 312 0.85 -12.66 3.08
CA THR A 312 1.98 -11.83 3.50
C THR A 312 1.62 -10.36 3.69
N THR A 313 0.34 -9.99 3.58
CA THR A 313 -0.09 -8.63 3.92
C THR A 313 0.05 -8.37 5.41
N GLN A 314 0.45 -7.15 5.75
CA GLN A 314 0.55 -6.57 7.09
C GLN A 314 -0.82 -6.25 7.69
N GLY A 315 -1.88 -6.34 6.90
CA GLY A 315 -3.24 -6.21 7.38
C GLY A 315 -4.29 -6.11 6.28
N ALA A 316 -5.46 -5.62 6.66
CA ALA A 316 -6.58 -5.41 5.74
C ALA A 316 -7.43 -4.21 6.17
N VAL A 317 -8.17 -3.66 5.19
CA VAL A 317 -9.22 -2.65 5.39
C VAL A 317 -10.45 -3.14 4.66
N LEU A 318 -11.55 -3.34 5.38
CA LEU A 318 -12.78 -3.95 4.88
C LEU A 318 -13.94 -2.97 5.07
N PRO A 319 -14.74 -2.68 4.04
CA PRO A 319 -15.98 -1.92 4.23
C PRO A 319 -16.99 -2.75 5.04
N ILE A 320 -17.78 -2.11 5.89
CA ILE A 320 -18.88 -2.78 6.59
C ILE A 320 -20.06 -2.94 5.65
N SER A 321 -20.55 -4.17 5.52
CA SER A 321 -21.68 -4.53 4.67
C SER A 321 -22.94 -3.75 5.06
N GLY A 322 -23.73 -3.35 4.07
CA GLY A 322 -24.97 -2.58 4.30
C GLY A 322 -24.75 -1.12 4.70
N THR A 323 -23.51 -0.64 4.72
CA THR A 323 -23.18 0.77 4.96
C THR A 323 -22.40 1.35 3.79
N THR A 324 -22.60 2.63 3.51
CA THR A 324 -21.77 3.34 2.52
C THR A 324 -20.49 3.82 3.22
N PRO A 325 -19.29 3.40 2.77
CA PRO A 325 -18.04 3.97 3.27
C PRO A 325 -18.03 5.47 2.99
N LYS A 326 -17.64 6.28 3.98
CA LYS A 326 -17.48 7.72 3.82
C LYS A 326 -15.99 8.09 3.91
N PRO A 327 -15.45 8.86 2.95
CA PRO A 327 -14.05 9.27 2.95
C PRO A 327 -13.66 10.13 4.16
#